data_AF-A0A7J2R676-F1
#
_entry.id   AF-A0A7J2R676-F1
#
_cell.length_a   1.000
_cell.length_b   1.000
_cell.length_c   1.000
_cell.angle_alpha   90.00
_cell.angle_beta   90.00
_cell.angle_gamma   90.00
#
_symmetry.space_group_name_H-M   'P 1'
#
loop_
_entity.id
_entity.type
_entity.pdbx_description
1 polymer ?
#
loop_
_entity_poly.entity_id
_entity_poly.type
_entity_poly.pdbx_seq_one_letter_code
_entity_poly.pdbx_strand_id
1 'polypeptide(L)' 'MPLRFNTCPHCKTKILFEIKAGDINSKQYPAPVYIKCKSCNSLSTFYVDSLLRVSFKELDKKLGGIKTIETR' A
#
# COMPACT_ATOMS: atom_id res chain seq x y z
N MET A 1 7.74 -9.42 11.18
CA MET A 1 6.74 -9.35 10.09
C MET A 1 7.49 -9.38 8.76
N PRO A 2 7.02 -10.09 7.73
CA PRO A 2 7.78 -10.21 6.48
C PRO A 2 7.90 -8.83 5.82
N LEU A 3 9.14 -8.42 5.51
CA LEU A 3 9.43 -7.29 4.64
C LEU A 3 8.81 -7.59 3.27
N ARG A 4 7.79 -6.83 2.88
CA ARG A 4 7.10 -7.03 1.61
C ARG A 4 7.72 -6.11 0.57
N PHE A 5 8.27 -6.73 -0.46
CA PHE A 5 8.81 -6.02 -1.61
C PHE A 5 7.69 -5.85 -2.63
N ASN A 6 7.49 -4.63 -3.10
CA ASN A 6 6.59 -4.40 -4.21
C ASN A 6 7.19 -3.37 -5.16
N THR A 7 6.63 -3.26 -6.36
CA THR A 7 7.02 -2.22 -7.32
C THR A 7 6.07 -1.04 -7.25
N CYS A 8 6.60 0.18 -7.29
CA CYS A 8 5.80 1.38 -7.43
C CYS A 8 5.11 1.39 -8.80
N PRO A 9 3.79 1.63 -8.90
CA PRO A 9 3.09 1.64 -10.18
C PRO A 9 3.47 2.84 -11.06
N HIS A 10 4.03 3.92 -10.51
CA HIS A 10 4.42 5.11 -11.27
C HIS A 10 5.81 5.00 -11.90
N CYS A 11 6.83 4.74 -11.09
CA CYS A 11 8.23 4.74 -11.54
C CYS A 11 8.83 3.34 -11.71
N LYS A 12 8.05 2.29 -11.43
CA LYS A 12 8.48 0.87 -11.49
C LYS A 12 9.72 0.56 -10.64
N THR A 13 10.07 1.42 -9.69
CA THR A 13 11.15 1.15 -8.74
C THR A 13 10.69 0.15 -7.68
N LYS A 14 11.63 -0.64 -7.17
CA LYS A 14 11.38 -1.51 -6.02
C LYS A 14 11.17 -0.63 -4.79
N ILE A 15 10.06 -0.83 -4.10
CA ILE A 15 9.68 -0.16 -2.87
C ILE A 15 9.54 -1.19 -1.75
N LEU A 16 9.97 -0.77 -0.56
CA LEU A 16 9.90 -1.52 0.68
C LEU A 16 8.94 -0.81 1.63
N PHE A 17 7.95 -1.54 2.14
CA PHE A 17 7.01 -1.04 3.13
C PHE A 17 6.52 -2.15 4.04
N GLU A 18 6.08 -1.78 5.23
CA GLU A 18 5.49 -2.68 6.22
C GLU A 18 4.04 -2.26 6.45
N ILE A 19 3.11 -3.20 6.30
CA ILE A 19 1.69 -2.99 6.60
C ILE A 19 1.37 -3.76 7.88
N LYS A 20 0.83 -3.07 8.88
CA LYS A 20 0.36 -3.68 10.12
C LYS A 20 -1.17 -3.74 10.12
N ALA A 21 -1.73 -4.62 10.96
CA ALA A 21 -3.19 -4.76 11.06
C ALA A 21 -3.90 -3.45 11.46
N GLY A 22 -3.21 -2.54 12.17
CA GLY A 22 -3.74 -1.21 12.51
C GLY A 22 -3.71 -0.20 11.36
N ASP A 23 -3.01 -0.48 10.26
CA ASP A 23 -2.96 0.41 9.09
C ASP A 23 -4.08 0.12 8.09
N ILE A 24 -4.88 -0.93 8.32
CA ILE A 24 -5.96 -1.40 7.43
C ILE A 24 -7.31 -1.42 8.14
N ASN A 25 -8.38 -1.20 7.39
CA ASN A 25 -9.73 -1.42 7.89
C ASN A 25 -10.07 -2.91 7.80
N SER A 26 -9.99 -3.64 8.91
CA SER A 26 -10.33 -5.07 8.95
C SER A 26 -11.83 -5.36 8.68
N LYS A 27 -12.68 -4.34 8.62
CA LYS A 27 -14.09 -4.46 8.23
C LYS A 27 -14.33 -4.37 6.72
N GLN A 28 -13.33 -3.98 5.94
CA GLN A 28 -13.46 -3.76 4.50
C GLN A 28 -12.32 -4.46 3.76
N TYR A 29 -12.64 -5.55 3.07
CA TYR A 29 -11.70 -6.25 2.20
C TYR A 29 -12.17 -6.21 0.73
N PRO A 30 -11.25 -6.02 -0.23
CA PRO A 30 -9.84 -5.71 -0.03
C PRO A 30 -9.65 -4.30 0.55
N ALA A 31 -8.80 -4.18 1.57
CA ALA A 31 -8.61 -2.95 2.33
C ALA A 31 -7.66 -2.01 1.57
N PRO A 32 -8.07 -0.78 1.22
CA PRO A 32 -7.17 0.19 0.61
C PRO A 32 -6.13 0.70 1.62
N VAL A 33 -4.89 0.83 1.18
CA VAL A 33 -3.75 1.38 1.92
C VAL A 33 -3.04 2.36 1.01
N TYR A 34 -2.82 3.59 1.46
CA TYR A 34 -2.05 4.54 0.66
C TYR A 34 -0.56 4.30 0.87
N ILE A 35 0.17 4.14 -0.22
CA ILE A 35 1.61 3.98 -0.20
C ILE A 35 2.23 5.12 -0.99
N LYS A 36 3.08 5.89 -0.31
CA LYS A 36 3.82 6.99 -0.91
C LYS A 36 5.24 6.53 -1.23
N CYS A 37 5.57 6.51 -2.51
CA CYS A 37 6.90 6.12 -2.96
C CYS A 37 7.89 7.26 -2.72
N LYS A 38 9.01 6.98 -2.06
CA LYS A 38 10.07 7.96 -1.79
C LYS A 38 10.80 8.41 -3.06
N SER A 39 10.93 7.53 -4.06
CA SER A 39 11.67 7.83 -5.30
C SER A 39 10.95 8.81 -6.21
N CYS A 40 9.65 8.62 -6.43
CA CYS A 40 8.85 9.48 -7.32
C CYS A 40 7.92 10.44 -6.56
N ASN A 41 7.95 10.40 -5.23
CA ASN A 41 7.10 11.19 -4.32
C ASN A 41 5.59 11.06 -4.60
N SER A 42 5.19 10.05 -5.38
CA SER A 42 3.80 9.83 -5.78
C SER A 42 3.10 8.89 -4.83
N LEU A 43 1.81 9.15 -4.63
CA LEU A 43 0.93 8.36 -3.78
C LEU A 43 0.14 7.40 -4.65
N SER A 44 0.08 6.14 -4.25
CA SER A 44 -0.68 5.10 -4.94
C SER A 44 -1.48 4.28 -3.92
N THR A 45 -2.61 3.73 -4.34
CA THR A 45 -3.47 2.92 -3.47
C THR A 45 -3.16 1.45 -3.67
N PHE A 46 -2.86 0.75 -2.58
CA PHE A 46 -2.59 -0.67 -2.55
C PHE A 46 -3.74 -1.36 -1.82
N TYR A 47 -4.36 -2.31 -2.49
CA TYR A 47 -5.45 -3.09 -1.92
C TYR A 47 -4.90 -4.35 -1.30
N VAL A 48 -5.20 -4.57 -0.03
CA VAL A 48 -4.67 -5.70 0.74
C VAL A 48 -5.78 -6.58 1.29
N ASP A 49 -5.54 -7.88 1.25
CA ASP A 49 -6.47 -8.87 1.79
C ASP A 49 -6.31 -9.04 3.33
N SER A 50 -7.16 -9.84 3.93
CA SER A 50 -7.14 -10.30 5.33
C SER A 50 -5.79 -10.85 5.78
N LEU A 51 -5.02 -11.46 4.87
CA LEU A 51 -3.66 -11.94 5.10
C LEU A 51 -2.57 -10.86 4.89
N LEU A 52 -2.98 -9.59 4.81
CA LEU A 52 -2.15 -8.41 4.50
C LEU A 52 -1.41 -8.49 3.16
N ARG A 53 -1.84 -9.38 2.26
CA ARG A 53 -1.27 -9.58 0.91
C ARG A 53 -1.81 -8.53 -0.03
N VAL A 54 -0.92 -7.89 -0.79
CA VAL A 54 -1.33 -6.93 -1.82
C VAL A 54 -2.00 -7.71 -2.94
N SER A 55 -3.28 -7.47 -3.14
CA SER A 55 -4.09 -8.10 -4.19
C SER A 55 -3.92 -7.34 -5.50
N PHE A 56 -4.08 -6.02 -5.48
CA PHE A 56 -3.87 -5.16 -6.65
C PHE A 56 -3.50 -3.73 -6.24
N LYS A 57 -3.13 -2.91 -7.22
CA LYS A 57 -2.60 -1.56 -7.02
C LYS A 57 -3.25 -0.62 -8.01
N GLU A 58 -3.54 0.59 -7.56
CA GLU A 58 -4.03 1.68 -8.39
C GLU A 58 -3.16 2.92 -8.25
N LEU A 59 -3.10 3.71 -9.32
CA LEU A 59 -2.33 4.95 -9.39
C LEU A 59 -3.01 6.10 -8.63
N ASP A 60 -4.33 6.03 -8.45
CA ASP A 60 -5.10 7.09 -7.81
C ASP A 60 -5.34 6.85 -6.32
N LYS A 61 -5.57 7.93 -5.58
CA LYS A 61 -5.99 7.90 -4.17
C LYS A 61 -7.48 7.53 -4.10
N LYS A 62 -7.82 6.31 -3.71
CA LYS A 62 -9.22 5.88 -3.53
C LYS A 62 -9.68 5.99 -2.08
N LEU A 63 -10.92 6.39 -1.87
CA LEU A 63 -11.51 6.50 -0.54
C LEU A 63 -11.47 5.16 0.23
N GLY A 64 -11.25 5.23 1.55
CA GLY A 64 -11.28 4.09 2.46
C GLY A 64 -9.93 3.75 3.10
N GLY A 65 -8.82 4.29 2.60
CA GLY A 65 -7.51 4.08 3.23
C GLY A 65 -7.41 4.82 4.57
N ILE A 66 -7.04 4.10 5.63
CA ILE A 66 -6.91 4.67 6.98
C ILE A 66 -5.65 5.52 7.08
N LYS A 67 -4.56 5.07 6.45
CA LYS A 67 -3.24 5.66 6.66
C LYS A 67 -2.40 5.66 5.40
N THR A 68 -1.51 6.64 5.33
CA THR A 68 -0.46 6.72 4.32
C THR A 68 0.83 6.14 4.90
N ILE A 69 1.38 5.14 4.22
CA ILE A 69 2.64 4.49 4.54
C ILE A 69 3.71 5.02 3.59
N GLU A 70 4.79 5.56 4.14
CA GLU A 70 5.94 5.97 3.35
C GLU A 70 6.87 4.77 3.16
N THR A 71 7.33 4.58 1.92
CA THR A 71 8.29 3.52 1.59
C THR A 71 9.68 3.87 2.08
N ARG A 72 10.43 2.87 2.59
CA ARG A 72 11.85 3.04 2.96
C ARG A 72 12.76 3.02 1.74
#